data_AF-A0A5B7BEC1-F1
#
_entry.id   AF-A0A5B7BEC1-F1
#
_cell.length_a   1.000
_cell.length_b   1.000
_cell.length_c   1.000
_cell.angle_alpha   90.00
_cell.angle_beta   90.00
_cell.angle_gamma   90.00
#
_symmetry.space_group_name_H-M   'P 1'
#
loop_
_entity.id
_entity.type
_entity.pdbx_description
1 polymer ?
#
loop_
_entity_poly.entity_id
_entity_poly.type
_entity_poly.pdbx_seq_one_letter_code
_entity_poly.pdbx_strand_id
1 'polypeptide(L)'
;LGMKVYAYRFDGYWEDMRSIEAFYRVNMENTKKTIVGYNFYDRDSPVYTLPRYLPPTLVTDAVITDSVIGDGCILNRCKIKGAVVGLRTRVGDGAIIEDSVIMGSDIYQTEDGGVGGK
;
A
#
# COMPACT_ATOMS: atom_id res chain seq x y z
N LEU A 1 1.22 -14.18 48.16
CA LEU A 1 0.88 -12.79 47.76
C LEU A 1 0.31 -12.86 46.35
N GLY A 2 -0.98 -12.57 46.15
CA GLY A 2 -1.61 -12.61 44.82
C GLY A 2 -1.78 -11.20 44.28
N MET A 3 -1.35 -10.95 43.03
CA MET A 3 -1.57 -9.66 42.38
C MET A 3 -3.01 -9.57 41.85
N LYS A 4 -3.59 -8.37 41.84
CA LYS A 4 -4.91 -8.11 41.27
C LYS A 4 -4.80 -7.98 39.75
N VAL A 5 -5.38 -8.91 39.02
CA VAL A 5 -5.46 -8.91 37.55
C VAL A 5 -6.90 -8.60 37.13
N TYR A 6 -7.07 -7.64 36.23
CA TYR A 6 -8.37 -7.25 35.67
C TYR A 6 -8.35 -7.40 34.15
N ALA A 7 -9.52 -7.64 33.56
CA ALA A 7 -9.71 -7.64 32.11
C ALA A 7 -10.36 -6.34 31.66
N TYR A 8 -9.93 -5.85 30.49
CA TYR A 8 -10.58 -4.74 29.78
C TYR A 8 -11.00 -5.24 28.40
N ARG A 9 -12.28 -5.05 28.05
CA ARG A 9 -12.82 -5.49 26.78
C ARG A 9 -12.49 -4.47 25.70
N PHE A 10 -11.95 -4.95 24.58
CA PHE A 10 -11.72 -4.16 23.38
C PHE A 10 -12.73 -4.57 22.30
N ASP A 11 -13.46 -3.60 21.76
CA ASP A 11 -14.51 -3.80 20.75
C ASP A 11 -14.17 -3.13 19.40
N GLY A 12 -12.88 -2.84 19.16
CA GLY A 12 -12.41 -2.24 17.91
C GLY A 12 -11.88 -3.27 16.92
N TYR A 13 -11.45 -2.78 15.75
CA TYR A 13 -10.77 -3.59 14.74
C TYR A 13 -9.42 -4.08 15.26
N TRP A 14 -9.18 -5.39 15.14
CA TRP A 14 -7.91 -6.02 15.44
C TRP A 14 -7.70 -7.22 14.52
N GLU A 15 -6.57 -7.26 13.83
CA GLU A 15 -6.18 -8.38 12.96
C GLU A 15 -4.75 -8.82 13.31
N ASP A 16 -4.54 -10.13 13.29
CA ASP A 16 -3.23 -10.73 13.52
C ASP A 16 -2.46 -10.87 12.19
N MET A 17 -1.54 -9.92 11.93
CA MET A 17 -0.78 -9.85 10.68
C MET A 17 0.54 -10.63 10.70
N ARG A 18 0.64 -11.71 11.50
CA ARG A 18 1.88 -12.48 11.63
C ARG A 18 2.16 -13.45 10.47
N SER A 19 1.16 -13.81 9.67
CA SER A 19 1.32 -14.69 8.52
C SER A 19 1.31 -13.91 7.20
N ILE A 20 1.99 -14.44 6.18
CA ILE A 20 1.98 -13.83 4.83
C ILE A 20 0.55 -13.74 4.29
N GLU A 21 -0.26 -14.77 4.52
CA GLU A 21 -1.67 -14.79 4.12
C GLU A 21 -2.48 -13.68 4.81
N ALA A 22 -2.32 -13.52 6.13
CA ALA A 22 -3.03 -12.45 6.87
C ALA A 22 -2.55 -11.07 6.42
N PHE A 23 -1.25 -10.87 6.25
CA PHE A 23 -0.68 -9.63 5.73
C PHE A 23 -1.28 -9.28 4.36
N TYR A 24 -1.29 -10.24 3.43
CA TYR A 24 -1.85 -10.05 2.10
C TYR A 24 -3.34 -9.72 2.17
N ARG A 25 -4.13 -10.52 2.89
CA ARG A 25 -5.58 -10.36 3.02
C ARG A 25 -5.94 -8.96 3.53
N VAL A 26 -5.33 -8.53 4.64
CA VAL A 26 -5.64 -7.22 5.23
C VAL A 26 -5.26 -6.07 4.31
N ASN A 27 -4.12 -6.16 3.61
CA ASN A 27 -3.77 -5.13 2.62
C ASN A 27 -4.79 -5.08 1.48
N MET A 28 -5.17 -6.24 0.94
CA MET A 28 -6.15 -6.34 -0.15
C MET A 28 -7.55 -5.87 0.26
N GLU A 29 -7.95 -6.01 1.52
CA GLU A 29 -9.22 -5.47 2.02
C GLU A 29 -9.33 -3.96 1.88
N ASN A 30 -8.21 -3.21 1.94
CA ASN A 30 -8.20 -1.77 1.73
C ASN A 30 -8.55 -1.35 0.29
N THR A 31 -8.51 -2.27 -0.67
CA THR A 31 -8.88 -2.00 -2.08
C THR A 31 -10.39 -2.05 -2.32
N LYS A 32 -11.15 -2.61 -1.36
CA LYS A 32 -12.60 -2.82 -1.49
C LYS A 32 -13.36 -1.57 -1.06
N LYS A 33 -14.49 -1.30 -1.72
CA LYS A 33 -15.34 -0.11 -1.49
C LYS A 33 -16.04 -0.09 -0.13
N THR A 34 -16.25 -1.25 0.47
CA THR A 34 -16.79 -1.38 1.83
C THR A 34 -15.64 -1.30 2.83
N ILE A 35 -15.75 -0.41 3.82
CA ILE A 35 -14.84 -0.34 4.97
C ILE A 35 -15.09 -1.58 5.83
N VAL A 36 -14.40 -2.68 5.48
CA VAL A 36 -14.39 -3.93 6.27
C VAL A 36 -13.15 -3.97 7.17
N GLY A 37 -12.10 -3.23 6.81
CA GLY A 37 -10.83 -3.15 7.54
C GLY A 37 -10.62 -1.83 8.29
N TYR A 38 -9.36 -1.58 8.69
CA TYR A 38 -8.96 -0.33 9.33
C TYR A 38 -9.13 0.87 8.38
N ASN A 39 -9.70 1.97 8.88
CA ASN A 39 -9.89 3.19 8.08
C ASN A 39 -8.70 4.14 8.22
N PHE A 40 -7.80 4.15 7.23
CA PHE A 40 -6.68 5.10 7.17
C PHE A 40 -7.09 6.55 6.92
N TYR A 41 -8.36 6.82 6.56
CA TYR A 41 -8.90 8.15 6.32
C TYR A 41 -9.59 8.76 7.54
N ASP A 42 -9.50 8.11 8.71
CA ASP A 42 -10.05 8.65 9.97
C ASP A 42 -9.32 9.94 10.36
N ARG A 43 -10.09 11.03 10.46
CA ARG A 43 -9.57 12.36 10.82
C ARG A 43 -9.38 12.54 12.32
N ASP A 44 -10.13 11.80 13.13
CA ASP A 44 -10.11 11.91 14.59
C ASP A 44 -9.00 11.02 15.18
N SER A 45 -8.66 9.92 14.50
CA SER A 45 -7.57 9.01 14.88
C SER A 45 -6.68 8.62 13.67
N PRO A 46 -5.91 9.57 13.11
CA PRO A 46 -5.06 9.29 11.97
C PRO A 46 -3.83 8.45 12.34
N VAL A 47 -3.45 7.54 11.45
CA VAL A 47 -2.17 6.83 11.52
C VAL A 47 -1.10 7.67 10.84
N TYR A 48 -0.09 8.09 11.59
CA TYR A 48 1.01 8.89 11.07
C TYR A 48 2.14 8.04 10.48
N THR A 49 2.83 8.61 9.49
CA THR A 49 4.05 8.06 8.88
C THR A 49 5.06 9.19 8.61
N LEU A 50 6.27 8.83 8.20
CA LEU A 50 7.31 9.80 7.85
C LEU A 50 6.87 10.68 6.66
N PRO A 51 6.88 12.02 6.78
CA PRO A 51 6.64 12.91 5.64
C PRO A 51 7.78 12.77 4.62
N ARG A 52 7.48 12.33 3.40
CA ARG A 52 8.48 12.07 2.34
C ARG A 52 8.53 13.14 1.23
N TYR A 53 7.60 14.10 1.24
CA TYR A 53 7.48 15.17 0.23
C TYR A 53 7.59 14.65 -1.22
N LEU A 54 6.96 13.50 -1.49
CA LEU A 54 6.97 12.90 -2.83
C LEU A 54 6.08 13.70 -3.78
N PRO A 55 6.42 13.72 -5.08
CA PRO A 55 5.52 14.29 -6.07
C PRO A 55 4.21 13.47 -6.15
N PRO A 56 3.14 14.06 -6.70
CA PRO A 56 1.96 13.29 -7.07
C PRO A 56 2.31 12.14 -8.02
N THR A 57 1.53 11.07 -7.98
CA THR A 57 1.67 9.95 -8.92
C THR A 57 1.38 10.39 -10.36
N LEU A 58 2.27 10.00 -11.27
CA LEU A 58 2.15 10.23 -12.70
C LEU A 58 1.52 9.01 -13.38
N VAL A 59 0.44 9.24 -14.12
CA VAL A 59 -0.30 8.20 -14.85
C VAL A 59 -0.34 8.54 -16.34
N THR A 60 0.23 7.67 -17.16
CA THR A 60 0.30 7.80 -18.62
C THR A 60 -0.35 6.59 -19.26
N ASP A 61 -1.60 6.73 -19.73
CA ASP A 61 -2.34 5.67 -20.42
C ASP A 61 -2.47 4.35 -19.62
N ALA A 62 -2.77 4.45 -18.32
CA ALA A 62 -2.98 3.28 -17.47
C ALA A 62 -4.46 3.08 -17.14
N VAL A 63 -4.88 1.82 -17.04
CA VAL A 63 -6.22 1.43 -16.56
C VAL A 63 -6.09 0.90 -15.14
N ILE A 64 -6.71 1.59 -14.18
CA ILE A 64 -6.66 1.26 -12.76
C ILE A 64 -8.07 0.93 -12.27
N THR A 65 -8.27 -0.23 -11.68
CA THR A 65 -9.60 -0.69 -11.21
C THR A 65 -9.48 -1.27 -9.80
N ASP A 66 -10.35 -0.83 -8.88
CA ASP A 66 -10.40 -1.30 -7.49
C ASP A 66 -9.01 -1.44 -6.85
N SER A 67 -8.20 -0.38 -6.90
CA SER A 67 -6.80 -0.40 -6.48
C SER A 67 -6.45 0.88 -5.71
N VAL A 68 -5.47 0.77 -4.81
CA VAL A 68 -4.92 1.89 -4.04
C VAL A 68 -3.52 2.20 -4.57
N ILE A 69 -3.26 3.47 -4.87
CA ILE A 69 -1.98 3.93 -5.42
C ILE A 69 -1.35 4.92 -4.44
N GLY A 70 -0.13 4.60 -4.00
CA GLY A 70 0.67 5.46 -3.14
C GLY A 70 1.34 6.60 -3.90
N ASP A 71 1.98 7.49 -3.17
CA ASP A 71 2.57 8.71 -3.72
C ASP A 71 3.81 8.44 -4.60
N GLY A 72 4.04 9.33 -5.57
CA GLY A 72 5.21 9.31 -6.43
C GLY A 72 5.32 8.10 -7.34
N CYS A 73 4.23 7.40 -7.66
CA CYS A 73 4.29 6.32 -8.63
C CYS A 73 4.42 6.85 -10.08
N ILE A 74 5.01 6.06 -10.97
CA ILE A 74 5.09 6.32 -12.41
C ILE A 74 4.46 5.13 -13.12
N LEU A 75 3.26 5.32 -13.68
CA LEU A 75 2.46 4.26 -14.28
C LEU A 75 2.33 4.51 -15.79
N ASN A 76 3.01 3.74 -16.62
CA ASN A 76 3.03 3.91 -18.07
C ASN A 76 2.37 2.73 -18.79
N ARG A 77 1.37 3.00 -19.63
CA ARG A 77 0.70 2.03 -20.53
C ARG A 77 0.41 0.68 -19.89
N CYS A 78 -0.14 0.68 -18.67
CA CYS A 78 -0.29 -0.54 -17.87
C CYS A 78 -1.75 -0.78 -17.41
N LYS A 79 -2.02 -1.99 -16.94
CA LYS A 79 -3.31 -2.38 -16.35
C LYS A 79 -3.10 -2.82 -14.91
N ILE A 80 -3.82 -2.21 -13.98
CA ILE A 80 -3.73 -2.48 -12.55
C ILE A 80 -5.14 -2.77 -12.04
N LYS A 81 -5.36 -3.94 -11.44
CA LYS A 81 -6.68 -4.37 -10.96
C LYS A 81 -6.56 -5.06 -9.61
N GLY A 82 -7.36 -4.64 -8.64
CA GLY A 82 -7.35 -5.29 -7.32
C GLY A 82 -5.95 -5.25 -6.72
N ALA A 83 -5.29 -4.09 -6.63
CA ALA A 83 -3.91 -4.04 -6.16
C ALA A 83 -3.65 -2.87 -5.21
N VAL A 84 -2.69 -3.07 -4.31
CA VAL A 84 -2.09 -2.01 -3.49
C VAL A 84 -0.72 -1.71 -4.09
N VAL A 85 -0.51 -0.48 -4.54
CA VAL A 85 0.75 -0.03 -5.17
C VAL A 85 1.43 0.96 -4.24
N GLY A 86 2.52 0.55 -3.61
CA GLY A 86 3.29 1.36 -2.68
C GLY A 86 4.06 2.48 -3.36
N LEU A 87 4.55 3.42 -2.56
CA LEU A 87 5.22 4.65 -3.00
C LEU A 87 6.39 4.40 -3.98
N ARG A 88 6.63 5.35 -4.87
CA ARG A 88 7.75 5.33 -5.85
C ARG A 88 7.77 4.12 -6.79
N THR A 89 6.67 3.39 -6.92
CA THR A 89 6.60 2.27 -7.85
C THR A 89 6.65 2.79 -9.28
N ARG A 90 7.49 2.18 -10.11
CA ARG A 90 7.50 2.40 -11.56
C ARG A 90 6.94 1.16 -12.26
N VAL A 91 5.88 1.37 -13.04
CA VAL A 91 5.25 0.33 -13.86
C VAL A 91 5.45 0.69 -15.33
N GLY A 92 6.14 -0.19 -16.05
CA GLY A 92 6.45 -0.03 -17.47
C GLY A 92 5.30 -0.46 -18.37
N ASP A 93 5.49 -0.18 -19.66
CA ASP A 93 4.49 -0.44 -20.69
C ASP A 93 4.09 -1.92 -20.79
N GLY A 94 2.80 -2.14 -21.02
CA GLY A 94 2.23 -3.47 -21.21
C GLY A 94 2.14 -4.32 -19.94
N ALA A 95 2.61 -3.81 -18.79
CA ALA A 95 2.52 -4.53 -17.54
C ALA A 95 1.06 -4.70 -17.10
N ILE A 96 0.75 -5.90 -16.60
CA ILE A 96 -0.55 -6.26 -16.03
C ILE A 96 -0.30 -6.68 -14.57
N ILE A 97 -0.90 -5.94 -13.64
CA ILE A 97 -0.80 -6.18 -12.20
C ILE A 97 -2.19 -6.52 -11.69
N GLU A 98 -2.37 -7.72 -11.15
CA GLU A 98 -3.64 -8.22 -10.65
C GLU A 98 -3.47 -8.80 -9.24
N ASP A 99 -4.41 -8.52 -8.34
CA ASP A 99 -4.53 -9.16 -7.01
C ASP A 99 -3.21 -9.13 -6.21
N SER A 100 -2.54 -7.98 -6.21
CA SER A 100 -1.13 -7.85 -5.77
C SER A 100 -0.92 -6.73 -4.74
N VAL A 101 0.01 -6.98 -3.82
CA VAL A 101 0.54 -5.96 -2.88
C VAL A 101 1.98 -5.65 -3.29
N ILE A 102 2.20 -4.48 -3.87
CA ILE A 102 3.50 -3.95 -4.26
C ILE A 102 3.96 -2.98 -3.17
N MET A 103 5.10 -3.23 -2.53
CA MET A 103 5.58 -2.43 -1.39
C MET A 103 6.08 -1.04 -1.79
N GLY A 104 6.51 -0.88 -3.05
CA GLY A 104 7.13 0.34 -3.54
C GLY A 104 8.64 0.28 -3.55
N SER A 105 9.27 1.46 -3.55
CA SER A 105 10.73 1.60 -3.59
C SER A 105 11.23 2.73 -2.68
N ASP A 106 12.41 2.52 -2.11
CA ASP A 106 13.09 3.55 -1.33
C ASP A 106 13.69 4.66 -2.21
N ILE A 107 14.05 4.32 -3.45
CA ILE A 107 14.64 5.23 -4.45
C ILE A 107 13.96 5.03 -5.81
N TYR A 108 13.96 6.08 -6.65
CA TYR A 108 13.51 5.90 -8.04
C TYR A 108 14.56 5.14 -8.83
N GLN A 109 14.11 4.14 -9.59
CA GLN A 109 14.98 3.42 -10.51
C GLN A 109 15.36 4.32 -11.69
N THR A 110 16.65 4.38 -11.99
CA THR A 110 17.17 4.96 -13.23
C THR A 110 16.86 4.05 -14.41
N GLU A 111 16.67 4.62 -15.60
CA GLU A 111 16.34 3.84 -16.82
C GLU A 111 17.49 2.95 -17.31
N ASP A 112 18.66 3.06 -16.70
CA ASP A 112 19.84 2.29 -17.07
C ASP A 112 20.06 1.11 -16.11
N GLY A 113 19.90 -0.10 -16.66
CA GLY A 113 20.70 -1.27 -16.24
C GLY A 113 22.17 -1.15 -16.65
N GLY A 114 22.65 0.08 -16.91
CA GLY A 114 24.02 0.41 -17.26
C GLY A 114 24.78 0.84 -16.01
N VAL A 115 25.90 0.17 -15.78
CA VAL A 115 26.93 0.55 -14.81
C VAL A 115 27.21 2.06 -14.87
N GLY A 116 27.09 2.74 -13.72
CA GLY A 116 27.62 4.08 -13.48
C GLY A 116 27.36 4.41 -12.02
N GLY A 117 28.36 4.54 -11.15
CA GLY A 117 29.47 5.44 -11.34
C GLY A 117 29.16 6.77 -10.66
N LYS A 118 29.12 6.76 -9.32
CA LYS A 118 29.69 7.74 -8.41
C LYS A 118 29.67 7.19 -6.99
#